data_AF-A0A9E3Y3G3-F1
#
_entry.id   AF-A0A9E3Y3G3-F1
#
_cell.length_a   1.000
_cell.length_b   1.000
_cell.length_c   1.000
_cell.angle_alpha   90.00
_cell.angle_beta   90.00
_cell.angle_gamma   90.00
#
_symmetry.space_group_name_H-M   'P 1'
#
loop_
_entity.id
_entity.type
_entity.pdbx_description
1 polymer ?
#
loop_
_entity_poly.entity_id
_entity_poly.type
_entity_poly.pdbx_seq_one_letter_code
_entity_poly.pdbx_strand_id
1 'polypeptide(L)'
;MSTRIVTMAASACLAAMSFAGCGSGGDSASTTTTTRRPVSTTTTTTTTEATTTSGAESGRTAVCPESAKVAEVMGGPVDRAQSMGGSGSLNTDGTSLSYEDRGCSFEFSDGSDGTVSVTRVMSHNATGSFFDAAEAAAKADFAEDGMEPLDDLGEDAYRSGTDIVILVDGTMVFVSAAGADDEDSAEMARELAESILSEGSSLVSEGSMDCDALGSMAPESFGTLDSTGSSSGSILIDELNLETEGCHLEFDGGASGSVTVAPGDQWDAWVAAESNSMFTVRYTALEIDGHRAFDDGETLFVEDDEAHPLIITSEGDDLDADQLGLRQRIAELALASS
;
A
#
# COMPACT_ATOMS: atom_id res chain seq x y z
N MET A 1 -3.65 -5.98 -40.63
CA MET A 1 -3.28 -4.65 -40.12
C MET A 1 -4.46 -4.12 -39.35
N SER A 2 -4.46 -4.33 -38.04
CA SER A 2 -5.51 -3.88 -37.14
C SER A 2 -4.80 -3.17 -36.00
N THR A 3 -4.91 -1.85 -35.99
CA THR A 3 -4.33 -0.95 -34.99
C THR A 3 -5.10 -1.11 -33.69
N ARG A 4 -4.45 -1.55 -32.61
CA ARG A 4 -5.00 -1.44 -31.25
C ARG A 4 -4.65 -0.05 -30.72
N ILE A 5 -5.68 0.72 -30.40
CA ILE A 5 -5.57 1.97 -29.66
C ILE A 5 -5.78 1.58 -28.19
N VAL A 6 -4.75 1.71 -27.37
CA VAL A 6 -4.88 1.67 -25.91
C VAL A 6 -5.17 3.10 -25.47
N THR A 7 -6.30 3.29 -24.80
CA THR A 7 -6.69 4.60 -24.27
C THR A 7 -6.27 4.62 -22.81
N MET A 8 -5.24 5.39 -22.49
CA MET A 8 -4.89 5.75 -21.11
C MET A 8 -6.08 6.47 -20.47
N ALA A 9 -6.56 5.98 -19.33
CA ALA A 9 -7.48 6.71 -18.48
C ALA A 9 -6.67 7.49 -17.45
N ALA A 10 -6.79 8.82 -17.49
CA ALA A 10 -6.27 9.71 -16.49
C ALA A 10 -7.35 10.00 -15.44
N SER A 11 -6.91 10.10 -14.19
CA SER A 11 -7.47 10.88 -13.07
C SER A 11 -8.86 10.53 -12.53
N ALA A 12 -8.94 10.30 -11.21
CA ALA A 12 -9.53 11.26 -10.25
C ALA A 12 -9.46 10.72 -8.81
N CYS A 13 -9.13 11.61 -7.86
CA CYS A 13 -9.37 11.44 -6.42
C CYS A 13 -10.87 11.27 -6.08
N LEU A 14 -11.11 10.76 -4.86
CA LEU A 14 -12.37 10.56 -4.10
C LEU A 14 -13.13 9.27 -4.48
N ALA A 15 -13.64 8.47 -3.54
CA ALA A 15 -14.25 8.87 -2.29
C ALA A 15 -14.29 7.74 -1.25
N ALA A 16 -14.12 8.13 0.02
CA ALA A 16 -14.80 7.52 1.16
C ALA A 16 -16.31 7.42 0.87
N MET A 17 -16.89 6.22 1.00
CA MET A 17 -18.32 6.04 0.99
C MET A 17 -18.87 6.24 2.40
N SER A 18 -19.62 7.34 2.60
CA SER A 18 -20.50 7.50 3.75
C SER A 18 -21.95 7.51 3.28
N PHE A 19 -22.79 6.86 4.08
CA PHE A 19 -24.19 6.51 3.83
C PHE A 19 -25.16 7.69 3.59
N ALA A 20 -26.31 7.30 3.02
CA ALA A 20 -27.36 8.09 2.40
C ALA A 20 -28.08 9.15 3.27
N GLY A 21 -28.52 10.23 2.60
CA GLY A 21 -29.51 11.19 3.10
C GLY A 21 -30.32 11.81 1.96
N CYS A 22 -31.59 11.42 1.85
CA CYS A 22 -32.55 11.77 0.80
C CYS A 22 -33.01 13.24 0.85
N GLY A 23 -33.04 13.95 -0.29
CA GLY A 23 -33.58 15.31 -0.38
C GLY A 23 -33.79 15.81 -1.82
N SER A 24 -35.05 15.75 -2.28
CA SER A 24 -35.53 16.14 -3.61
C SER A 24 -35.51 17.66 -3.87
N GLY A 25 -35.11 18.08 -5.08
CA GLY A 25 -35.70 19.27 -5.71
C GLY A 25 -34.87 20.02 -6.77
N GLY A 26 -35.33 19.98 -8.02
CA GLY A 26 -35.50 21.20 -8.84
C GLY A 26 -34.48 21.49 -9.95
N ASP A 27 -34.96 21.36 -11.18
CA ASP A 27 -34.31 21.71 -12.46
C ASP A 27 -33.71 23.12 -12.55
N SER A 28 -32.64 23.29 -13.32
CA SER A 28 -32.66 24.15 -14.52
C SER A 28 -31.35 24.11 -15.33
N ALA A 29 -31.51 23.82 -16.62
CA ALA A 29 -30.48 23.87 -17.64
C ALA A 29 -29.99 25.31 -17.92
N SER A 30 -28.70 25.43 -18.25
CA SER A 30 -28.22 26.53 -19.10
C SER A 30 -26.99 26.12 -19.91
N THR A 31 -27.21 26.05 -21.22
CA THR A 31 -26.23 25.93 -22.28
C THR A 31 -25.35 27.18 -22.36
N THR A 32 -24.02 27.03 -22.39
CA THR A 32 -23.12 28.10 -22.85
C THR A 32 -22.07 27.57 -23.82
N THR A 33 -22.01 28.26 -24.96
CA THR A 33 -21.23 28.04 -26.17
C THR A 33 -19.71 28.15 -25.96
N THR A 34 -18.95 27.14 -26.40
CA THR A 34 -17.49 27.14 -26.44
C THR A 34 -16.96 28.08 -27.54
N THR A 35 -16.19 29.11 -27.17
CA THR A 35 -15.34 29.86 -28.11
C THR A 35 -13.89 29.47 -27.88
N ARG A 36 -13.29 28.81 -28.88
CA ARG A 36 -11.87 28.43 -28.91
C ARG A 36 -11.03 29.63 -29.36
N ARG A 37 -10.04 30.03 -28.56
CA ARG A 37 -8.92 30.90 -28.97
C ARG A 37 -7.60 30.29 -28.47
N PRO A 38 -6.46 30.54 -29.15
CA PRO A 38 -5.25 29.74 -29.02
C PRO A 38 -4.48 30.08 -27.75
N VAL A 39 -3.91 29.04 -27.14
CA VAL A 39 -2.95 29.15 -26.03
C VAL A 39 -1.60 29.57 -26.60
N SER A 40 -1.08 30.70 -26.12
CA SER A 40 0.33 31.05 -26.23
C SER A 40 1.07 30.36 -25.08
N THR A 41 2.07 29.53 -25.41
CA THR A 41 3.05 28.98 -24.48
C THR A 41 3.98 30.10 -23.98
N THR A 42 3.95 30.37 -22.68
CA THR A 42 4.97 31.16 -21.99
C THR A 42 5.84 30.19 -21.19
N THR A 43 7.10 30.05 -21.57
CA THR A 43 8.12 29.35 -20.78
C THR A 43 8.47 30.25 -19.58
N THR A 44 8.08 29.85 -18.38
CA THR A 44 8.50 30.53 -17.15
C THR A 44 9.79 29.87 -16.67
N THR A 45 10.92 30.55 -16.87
CA THR A 45 12.19 30.20 -16.21
C THR A 45 12.12 30.71 -14.77
N THR A 46 11.90 29.81 -13.81
CA THR A 46 11.98 30.17 -12.39
C THR A 46 13.42 30.04 -11.94
N THR A 47 14.15 31.16 -11.95
CA THR A 47 15.43 31.27 -11.25
C THR A 47 15.14 31.51 -9.77
N THR A 48 15.20 30.46 -8.95
CA THR A 48 15.15 30.60 -7.50
C THR A 48 16.54 30.99 -7.01
N GLU A 49 16.67 32.20 -6.46
CA GLU A 49 17.89 32.64 -5.78
C GLU A 49 18.14 31.76 -4.55
N ALA A 50 19.28 31.08 -4.54
CA ALA A 50 19.75 30.28 -3.42
C ALA A 50 20.03 31.20 -2.22
N THR A 51 19.23 31.04 -1.15
CA THR A 51 19.61 31.55 0.17
C THR A 51 20.58 30.55 0.78
N THR A 52 21.87 30.83 0.70
CA THR A 52 22.92 30.04 1.37
C THR A 52 22.75 30.19 2.89
N THR A 53 22.08 29.22 3.50
CA THR A 53 22.17 29.01 4.94
C THR A 53 23.28 27.99 5.14
N SER A 54 24.45 28.49 5.53
CA SER A 54 25.61 27.70 5.90
C SER A 54 25.33 26.94 7.21
N GLY A 55 24.80 25.73 7.08
CA GLY A 55 24.87 24.67 8.10
C GLY A 55 25.88 23.63 7.62
N ALA A 56 26.76 23.17 8.52
CA ALA A 56 27.91 22.34 8.20
C ALA A 56 27.54 21.11 7.34
N GLU A 57 28.12 21.01 6.14
CA GLU A 57 28.10 19.80 5.33
C GLU A 57 28.72 18.66 6.13
N SER A 58 27.89 17.73 6.61
CA SER A 58 28.35 16.45 7.14
C SER A 58 28.89 15.62 5.96
N GLY A 59 30.16 15.85 5.65
CA GLY A 59 31.20 14.94 5.16
C GLY A 59 30.97 13.74 4.22
N ARG A 60 29.77 13.38 3.79
CA ARG A 60 29.52 12.21 2.90
C ARG A 60 28.95 12.65 1.55
N THR A 61 29.55 12.12 0.49
CA THR A 61 29.16 12.34 -0.91
C THR A 61 28.03 11.39 -1.32
N ALA A 62 27.27 11.77 -2.35
CA ALA A 62 26.30 10.90 -3.01
C ALA A 62 26.90 9.52 -3.31
N VAL A 63 26.15 8.44 -3.03
CA VAL A 63 26.57 7.07 -3.33
C VAL A 63 26.00 6.69 -4.69
N CYS A 64 26.89 6.40 -5.63
CA CYS A 64 26.51 6.06 -6.99
C CYS A 64 27.27 4.84 -7.47
N PRO A 65 26.61 3.66 -7.53
CA PRO A 65 27.19 2.47 -8.13
C PRO A 65 27.72 2.72 -9.55
N GLU A 66 28.65 1.88 -9.98
CA GLU A 66 29.14 1.89 -11.35
C GLU A 66 28.02 1.47 -12.32
N SER A 67 27.75 2.28 -13.35
CA SER A 67 26.70 2.00 -14.34
C SER A 67 26.82 0.62 -15.00
N ALA A 68 28.04 0.10 -15.15
CA ALA A 68 28.26 -1.24 -15.70
C ALA A 68 27.70 -2.35 -14.79
N LYS A 69 27.83 -2.20 -13.46
CA LYS A 69 27.28 -3.17 -12.51
C LYS A 69 25.76 -3.05 -12.40
N VAL A 70 25.25 -1.82 -12.45
CA VAL A 70 23.79 -1.58 -12.48
C VAL A 70 23.19 -2.17 -13.75
N ALA A 71 23.83 -2.02 -14.91
CA ALA A 71 23.41 -2.63 -16.17
C ALA A 71 23.33 -4.17 -16.08
N GLU A 72 24.27 -4.81 -15.39
CA GLU A 72 24.25 -6.26 -15.15
C GLU A 72 23.02 -6.68 -14.32
N VAL A 73 22.68 -5.88 -13.30
CA VAL A 73 21.53 -6.17 -12.42
C VAL A 73 20.19 -5.85 -13.09
N MET A 74 20.09 -4.74 -13.83
CA MET A 74 18.89 -4.36 -14.57
C MET A 74 18.70 -5.18 -15.86
N GLY A 75 19.68 -5.99 -16.26
CA GLY A 75 19.58 -6.88 -17.43
C GLY A 75 19.74 -6.17 -18.79
N GLY A 76 20.26 -4.95 -18.82
CA GLY A 76 20.39 -4.15 -20.04
C GLY A 76 21.31 -2.93 -19.87
N PRO A 77 21.73 -2.28 -20.97
CA PRO A 77 22.51 -1.06 -20.89
C PRO A 77 21.71 0.08 -20.22
N VAL A 78 22.37 0.83 -19.33
CA VAL A 78 21.74 1.93 -18.60
C VAL A 78 22.49 3.24 -18.77
N ASP A 79 21.73 4.33 -18.83
CA ASP A 79 22.24 5.69 -18.74
C ASP A 79 22.12 6.18 -17.30
N ARG A 80 23.17 6.84 -16.81
CA ARG A 80 23.19 7.39 -15.44
C ARG A 80 22.91 8.88 -15.47
N ALA A 81 21.84 9.29 -14.80
CA ALA A 81 21.62 10.67 -14.43
C ALA A 81 22.13 10.91 -13.01
N GLN A 82 23.04 11.87 -12.83
CA GLN A 82 23.42 12.31 -11.48
C GLN A 82 22.34 13.24 -10.93
N SER A 83 21.80 12.92 -9.75
CA SER A 83 20.97 13.85 -8.99
C SER A 83 21.89 14.81 -8.24
N MET A 84 21.75 16.12 -8.49
CA MET A 84 22.43 17.18 -7.72
C MET A 84 21.82 17.40 -6.33
N GLY A 85 20.76 16.66 -6.00
CA GLY A 85 20.03 16.72 -4.75
C GLY A 85 18.53 16.78 -4.99
N GLY A 86 17.79 15.97 -4.26
CA GLY A 86 16.34 15.92 -4.25
C GLY A 86 15.77 16.28 -2.89
N SER A 87 14.46 16.41 -2.84
CA SER A 87 13.70 16.45 -1.61
C SER A 87 12.57 15.44 -1.70
N GLY A 88 12.41 14.63 -0.67
CA GLY A 88 11.32 13.68 -0.53
C GLY A 88 10.46 13.99 0.67
N SER A 89 9.27 13.40 0.69
CA SER A 89 8.39 13.43 1.85
C SER A 89 7.68 12.10 1.99
N LEU A 90 7.67 11.55 3.20
CA LEU A 90 6.85 10.42 3.60
C LEU A 90 5.70 10.98 4.45
N ASN A 91 4.48 10.51 4.20
CA ASN A 91 3.37 10.82 5.09
C ASN A 91 3.41 9.80 6.23
N THR A 92 3.31 10.29 7.46
CA THR A 92 3.15 9.48 8.68
C THR A 92 1.94 10.06 9.39
N ASP A 93 1.15 9.29 10.13
CA ASP A 93 -0.10 9.70 10.80
C ASP A 93 -0.11 11.16 11.32
N GLY A 94 -0.59 12.08 10.48
CA GLY A 94 -0.67 13.51 10.75
C GLY A 94 0.65 14.32 10.73
N THR A 95 1.81 13.69 10.48
CA THR A 95 3.11 14.37 10.36
C THR A 95 3.82 14.01 9.04
N SER A 96 4.17 15.01 8.23
CA SER A 96 4.99 14.77 7.04
C SER A 96 6.47 14.72 7.41
N LEU A 97 7.11 13.56 7.17
CA LEU A 97 8.54 13.36 7.27
C LEU A 97 9.18 13.88 5.98
N SER A 98 9.74 15.08 6.01
CA SER A 98 10.44 15.68 4.87
C SER A 98 11.94 15.47 4.99
N TYR A 99 12.60 15.19 3.87
CA TYR A 99 14.04 15.00 3.81
C TYR A 99 14.64 15.56 2.53
N GLU A 100 15.93 15.89 2.58
CA GLU A 100 16.76 16.17 1.42
C GLU A 100 17.67 14.96 1.17
N ASP A 101 17.87 14.62 -0.09
CA ASP A 101 18.73 13.51 -0.48
C ASP A 101 19.71 13.89 -1.60
N ARG A 102 20.71 13.04 -1.83
CA ARG A 102 21.62 13.12 -2.98
C ARG A 102 21.96 11.75 -3.51
N GLY A 103 22.07 11.61 -4.83
CA GLY A 103 22.25 10.29 -5.42
C GLY A 103 22.34 10.28 -6.94
N CYS A 104 21.92 9.17 -7.53
CA CYS A 104 21.79 9.01 -8.98
C CYS A 104 20.62 8.11 -9.31
N SER A 105 20.11 8.29 -10.52
CA SER A 105 19.19 7.37 -11.16
C SER A 105 19.83 6.73 -12.38
N PHE A 106 19.31 5.55 -12.72
CA PHE A 106 19.71 4.75 -13.85
C PHE A 106 18.45 4.36 -14.62
N GLU A 107 18.42 4.67 -15.90
CA GLU A 107 17.32 4.34 -16.82
C GLU A 107 17.87 3.50 -17.98
N PHE A 108 17.04 2.69 -18.63
CA PHE A 108 17.50 1.91 -19.78
C PHE A 108 17.88 2.82 -20.97
N SER A 109 19.10 2.63 -21.51
CA SER A 109 19.61 3.44 -22.63
C SER A 109 18.84 3.25 -23.95
N ASP A 110 18.08 2.17 -24.08
CA ASP A 110 17.26 1.89 -25.27
C ASP A 110 15.87 2.52 -25.21
N GLY A 111 15.54 3.22 -24.11
CA GLY A 111 14.27 3.89 -23.89
C GLY A 111 13.16 2.97 -23.37
N SER A 112 13.49 1.75 -22.93
CA SER A 112 12.58 0.91 -22.15
C SER A 112 12.18 1.59 -20.83
N ASP A 113 10.98 1.25 -20.36
CA ASP A 113 10.38 1.84 -19.16
C ASP A 113 10.89 1.15 -17.90
N GLY A 114 11.99 1.65 -17.36
CA GLY A 114 12.57 1.11 -16.14
C GLY A 114 13.62 2.05 -15.56
N THR A 115 13.41 2.48 -14.32
CA THR A 115 14.29 3.37 -13.59
C THR A 115 14.61 2.79 -12.21
N VAL A 116 15.88 2.90 -11.82
CA VAL A 116 16.33 2.63 -10.45
C VAL A 116 17.03 3.87 -9.92
N SER A 117 16.69 4.30 -8.71
CA SER A 117 17.40 5.39 -8.03
C SER A 117 18.09 4.90 -6.76
N VAL A 118 19.28 5.45 -6.52
CA VAL A 118 20.04 5.26 -5.27
C VAL A 118 20.32 6.63 -4.71
N THR A 119 19.71 6.96 -3.58
CA THR A 119 19.92 8.24 -2.89
C THR A 119 20.33 8.01 -1.44
N ARG A 120 21.00 9.01 -0.86
CA ARG A 120 21.33 9.07 0.56
C ARG A 120 20.64 10.27 1.17
N VAL A 121 19.98 10.05 2.30
CA VAL A 121 19.41 11.15 3.09
C VAL A 121 20.54 12.04 3.61
N MET A 122 20.42 13.33 3.38
CA MET A 122 21.39 14.35 3.78
C MET A 122 20.90 15.19 4.95
N SER A 123 19.58 15.42 5.03
CA SER A 123 18.93 16.14 6.12
C SER A 123 17.46 15.71 6.21
N HIS A 124 16.86 15.80 7.40
CA HIS A 124 15.45 15.46 7.61
C HIS A 124 14.83 16.22 8.79
N ASN A 125 13.49 16.25 8.87
CA ASN A 125 12.74 16.87 9.97
C ASN A 125 12.29 15.88 11.06
N ALA A 126 12.63 14.59 10.97
CA ALA A 126 12.28 13.59 11.98
C ALA A 126 12.75 13.98 13.39
N THR A 127 11.95 13.66 14.41
CA THR A 127 12.36 13.77 15.81
C THR A 127 13.06 12.47 16.23
N GLY A 128 14.30 12.28 15.80
CA GLY A 128 15.08 11.05 16.06
C GLY A 128 15.76 10.50 14.81
N SER A 129 15.95 9.18 14.75
CA SER A 129 16.44 8.49 13.55
C SER A 129 15.42 8.63 12.41
N PHE A 130 15.89 9.01 11.22
CA PHE A 130 15.05 8.98 10.02
C PHE A 130 14.58 7.57 9.70
N PHE A 131 15.48 6.59 9.82
CA PHE A 131 15.19 5.21 9.49
C PHE A 131 14.06 4.65 10.35
N ASP A 132 14.12 4.84 11.67
CA ASP A 132 13.07 4.35 12.57
C ASP A 132 11.72 5.07 12.33
N ALA A 133 11.75 6.36 11.97
CA ALA A 133 10.54 7.11 11.65
C ALA A 133 9.88 6.62 10.35
N ALA A 134 10.70 6.33 9.32
CA ALA A 134 10.22 5.75 8.06
C ALA A 134 9.71 4.31 8.27
N GLU A 135 10.43 3.50 9.05
CA GLU A 135 10.03 2.12 9.37
C GLU A 135 8.70 2.09 10.14
N ALA A 136 8.51 3.01 11.09
CA ALA A 136 7.26 3.12 11.84
C ALA A 136 6.08 3.49 10.94
N ALA A 137 6.28 4.41 9.99
CA ALA A 137 5.26 4.81 9.03
C ALA A 137 4.87 3.65 8.10
N ALA A 138 5.86 2.98 7.50
CA ALA A 138 5.60 1.83 6.63
C ALA A 138 4.87 0.69 7.38
N LYS A 139 5.17 0.48 8.66
CA LYS A 139 4.44 -0.50 9.49
C LYS A 139 3.00 -0.06 9.80
N ALA A 140 2.75 1.22 9.99
CA ALA A 140 1.40 1.75 10.20
C ALA A 140 0.57 1.58 8.94
N ASP A 141 1.09 2.03 7.79
CA ASP A 141 0.44 1.85 6.48
C ASP A 141 0.19 0.36 6.19
N PHE A 142 1.16 -0.51 6.49
CA PHE A 142 1.00 -1.96 6.33
C PHE A 142 -0.02 -2.57 7.30
N ALA A 143 -0.18 -2.03 8.50
CA ALA A 143 -1.19 -2.48 9.45
C ALA A 143 -2.60 -2.10 8.97
N GLU A 144 -2.75 -0.95 8.31
CA GLU A 144 -4.03 -0.44 7.82
C GLU A 144 -4.44 -1.05 6.47
N ASP A 145 -3.51 -1.14 5.52
CA ASP A 145 -3.80 -1.49 4.12
C ASP A 145 -2.96 -2.67 3.59
N GLY A 146 -2.14 -3.27 4.44
CA GLY A 146 -1.22 -4.33 4.04
C GLY A 146 -1.86 -5.71 3.97
N MET A 147 -1.32 -6.55 3.09
CA MET A 147 -1.71 -7.96 2.98
C MET A 147 -0.62 -8.88 3.54
N GLU A 148 -0.98 -9.83 4.41
CA GLU A 148 -0.05 -10.87 4.88
C GLU A 148 -0.73 -12.22 5.10
N PRO A 149 -0.03 -13.34 4.82
CA PRO A 149 -0.52 -14.66 5.19
C PRO A 149 -0.52 -14.85 6.71
N LEU A 150 -1.54 -15.53 7.22
CA LEU A 150 -1.70 -15.86 8.64
C LEU A 150 -1.52 -17.36 8.85
N ASP A 151 -0.26 -17.82 8.77
CA ASP A 151 0.11 -19.24 8.84
C ASP A 151 -0.42 -19.96 10.09
N ASP A 152 -0.66 -19.22 11.17
CA ASP A 152 -1.18 -19.74 12.43
C ASP A 152 -2.70 -19.97 12.43
N LEU A 153 -3.43 -19.37 11.48
CA LEU A 153 -4.83 -19.66 11.18
C LEU A 153 -4.99 -20.72 10.08
N GLY A 154 -3.96 -20.95 9.27
CA GLY A 154 -3.91 -21.97 8.22
C GLY A 154 -3.24 -21.47 6.95
N GLU A 155 -3.04 -22.38 5.97
CA GLU A 155 -2.47 -22.02 4.66
C GLU A 155 -3.42 -21.13 3.83
N ASP A 156 -4.72 -21.13 4.16
CA ASP A 156 -5.75 -20.37 3.45
C ASP A 156 -6.31 -19.23 4.32
N ALA A 157 -5.43 -18.44 4.91
CA ALA A 157 -5.80 -17.29 5.74
C ALA A 157 -4.88 -16.09 5.47
N TYR A 158 -5.48 -14.92 5.31
CA TYR A 158 -4.79 -13.65 5.09
C TYR A 158 -5.37 -12.56 5.99
N ARG A 159 -4.50 -11.67 6.45
CA ARG A 159 -4.90 -10.31 6.82
C ARG A 159 -4.90 -9.46 5.55
N SER A 160 -5.95 -8.67 5.36
CA SER A 160 -6.10 -7.70 4.28
C SER A 160 -6.48 -6.36 4.91
N GLY A 161 -5.48 -5.54 5.20
CA GLY A 161 -5.65 -4.34 6.00
C GLY A 161 -6.10 -4.67 7.43
N THR A 162 -7.25 -4.15 7.83
CA THR A 162 -7.90 -4.43 9.12
C THR A 162 -8.82 -5.67 9.11
N ASP A 163 -9.05 -6.27 7.94
CA ASP A 163 -9.89 -7.44 7.78
C ASP A 163 -9.10 -8.75 7.81
N ILE A 164 -9.76 -9.83 8.23
CA ILE A 164 -9.26 -11.21 8.12
C ILE A 164 -10.08 -11.95 7.07
N VAL A 165 -9.39 -12.59 6.12
CA VAL A 165 -10.01 -13.39 5.07
C VAL A 165 -9.52 -14.83 5.16
N ILE A 166 -10.45 -15.77 5.29
CA ILE A 166 -10.17 -17.20 5.43
C ILE A 166 -10.95 -18.03 4.40
N LEU A 167 -10.39 -19.15 3.97
CA LEU A 167 -11.10 -20.14 3.16
C LEU A 167 -11.54 -21.32 4.05
N VAL A 168 -12.85 -21.51 4.19
CA VAL A 168 -13.43 -22.58 5.02
C VAL A 168 -14.34 -23.44 4.16
N ASP A 169 -13.95 -24.70 3.96
CA ASP A 169 -14.71 -25.72 3.20
C ASP A 169 -15.22 -25.25 1.82
N GLY A 170 -14.39 -24.46 1.12
CA GLY A 170 -14.71 -23.94 -0.22
C GLY A 170 -15.53 -22.65 -0.23
N THR A 171 -15.70 -22.00 0.92
CA THR A 171 -16.31 -20.68 1.06
C THR A 171 -15.28 -19.68 1.54
N MET A 172 -15.16 -18.54 0.86
CA MET A 172 -14.38 -17.40 1.36
C MET A 172 -15.17 -16.69 2.44
N VAL A 173 -14.53 -16.37 3.56
CA VAL A 173 -15.12 -15.63 4.67
C VAL A 173 -14.28 -14.39 4.91
N PHE A 174 -14.92 -13.23 4.76
CA PHE A 174 -14.35 -11.92 5.07
C PHE A 174 -14.88 -11.49 6.43
N VAL A 175 -13.97 -11.22 7.35
CA VAL A 175 -14.25 -10.88 8.73
C VAL A 175 -13.68 -9.50 9.02
N SER A 176 -14.56 -8.57 9.39
CA SER A 176 -14.17 -7.25 9.90
C SER A 176 -14.70 -7.06 11.32
N ALA A 177 -14.02 -6.26 12.11
CA ALA A 177 -14.48 -5.87 13.43
C ALA A 177 -13.93 -4.50 13.82
N ALA A 178 -14.72 -3.77 14.59
CA ALA A 178 -14.36 -2.46 15.10
C ALA A 178 -14.61 -2.36 16.61
N GLY A 179 -13.81 -1.52 17.25
CA GLY A 179 -13.93 -1.17 18.66
C GLY A 179 -15.13 -0.24 18.95
N ALA A 180 -15.21 0.22 20.20
CA ALA A 180 -16.29 1.09 20.68
C ALA A 180 -16.30 2.52 20.08
N ASP A 181 -15.20 2.90 19.44
CA ASP A 181 -14.97 4.16 18.74
C ASP A 181 -15.15 4.03 17.22
N ASP A 182 -15.67 2.90 16.75
CA ASP A 182 -15.84 2.56 15.34
C ASP A 182 -14.51 2.54 14.57
N GLU A 183 -13.38 2.37 15.27
CA GLU A 183 -12.07 2.14 14.65
C GLU A 183 -11.92 0.64 14.34
N ASP A 184 -11.70 0.33 13.06
CA ASP A 184 -11.47 -1.03 12.59
C ASP A 184 -10.23 -1.63 13.26
N SER A 185 -10.31 -2.92 13.61
CA SER A 185 -9.29 -3.61 14.39
C SER A 185 -9.01 -4.99 13.83
N ALA A 186 -7.82 -5.15 13.27
CA ALA A 186 -7.31 -6.43 12.79
C ALA A 186 -7.26 -7.50 13.91
N GLU A 187 -6.95 -7.09 15.15
CA GLU A 187 -6.92 -8.00 16.30
C GLU A 187 -8.32 -8.52 16.62
N MET A 188 -9.32 -7.64 16.68
CA MET A 188 -10.70 -8.05 16.92
C MET A 188 -11.25 -8.90 15.77
N ALA A 189 -10.96 -8.52 14.52
CA ALA A 189 -11.38 -9.29 13.33
C ALA A 189 -10.76 -10.69 13.37
N ARG A 190 -9.51 -10.80 13.82
CA ARG A 190 -8.82 -12.06 14.03
C ARG A 190 -9.44 -12.91 15.12
N GLU A 191 -9.76 -12.36 16.30
CA GLU A 191 -10.43 -13.12 17.36
C GLU A 191 -11.79 -13.69 16.89
N LEU A 192 -12.53 -12.92 16.07
CA LEU A 192 -13.77 -13.37 15.46
C LEU A 192 -13.54 -14.46 14.41
N ALA A 193 -12.53 -14.33 13.56
CA ALA A 193 -12.16 -15.36 12.57
C ALA A 193 -11.72 -16.67 13.22
N GLU A 194 -10.94 -16.62 14.30
CA GLU A 194 -10.57 -17.78 15.11
C GLU A 194 -11.80 -18.50 15.68
N SER A 195 -12.79 -17.72 16.13
CA SER A 195 -14.06 -18.26 16.63
C SER A 195 -14.83 -19.00 15.54
N ILE A 196 -14.90 -18.43 14.33
CA ILE A 196 -15.53 -19.07 13.15
C ILE A 196 -14.82 -20.39 12.79
N LEU A 197 -13.49 -20.38 12.75
CA LEU A 197 -12.68 -21.58 12.45
C LEU A 197 -12.89 -22.69 13.48
N SER A 198 -13.08 -22.34 14.76
CA SER A 198 -13.22 -23.32 15.85
C SER A 198 -14.53 -24.13 15.80
N GLU A 199 -15.62 -23.54 15.31
CA GLU A 199 -16.92 -24.19 15.19
C GLU A 199 -17.10 -24.92 13.84
N GLY A 200 -16.31 -24.57 12.83
CA GLY A 200 -16.27 -25.22 11.51
C GLY A 200 -17.37 -24.75 10.54
N SER A 201 -17.49 -25.44 9.39
CA SER A 201 -18.32 -25.04 8.25
C SER A 201 -19.83 -25.02 8.46
N SER A 202 -20.34 -25.46 9.61
CA SER A 202 -21.78 -25.44 9.88
C SER A 202 -22.40 -24.04 9.90
N LEU A 203 -21.59 -23.00 10.07
CA LEU A 203 -22.03 -21.60 10.09
C LEU A 203 -21.92 -20.93 8.72
N VAL A 204 -21.09 -21.50 7.85
CA VAL A 204 -20.58 -20.88 6.62
C VAL A 204 -20.99 -21.72 5.40
N SER A 205 -22.23 -22.23 5.42
CA SER A 205 -22.81 -22.90 4.26
C SER A 205 -23.50 -21.89 3.34
N GLU A 206 -23.28 -22.00 2.03
CA GLU A 206 -23.91 -21.15 1.01
C GLU A 206 -25.43 -21.02 1.23
N GLY A 207 -25.92 -19.80 1.39
CA GLY A 207 -27.34 -19.45 1.23
C GLY A 207 -28.16 -19.13 2.48
N SER A 208 -27.59 -19.18 3.69
CA SER A 208 -28.14 -18.47 4.87
C SER A 208 -27.18 -18.56 6.05
N MET A 209 -26.40 -17.51 6.29
CA MET A 209 -25.62 -17.39 7.53
C MET A 209 -26.58 -17.16 8.70
N ASP A 210 -26.42 -17.93 9.78
CA ASP A 210 -27.20 -17.73 11.01
C ASP A 210 -26.54 -16.64 11.85
N CYS A 211 -27.01 -15.39 11.68
CA CYS A 211 -26.41 -14.22 12.34
C CYS A 211 -26.53 -14.26 13.86
N ASP A 212 -27.57 -14.91 14.40
CA ASP A 212 -27.74 -15.05 15.85
C ASP A 212 -26.75 -16.08 16.40
N ALA A 213 -26.53 -17.18 15.67
CA ALA A 213 -25.50 -18.16 16.03
C ALA A 213 -24.10 -17.53 15.97
N LEU A 214 -23.80 -16.78 14.90
CA LEU A 214 -22.53 -16.10 14.73
C LEU A 214 -22.29 -15.04 15.81
N GLY A 215 -23.30 -14.20 16.11
CA GLY A 215 -23.22 -13.21 17.18
C GLY A 215 -23.01 -13.83 18.56
N SER A 216 -23.55 -15.03 18.80
CA SER A 216 -23.33 -15.78 20.04
C SER A 216 -21.91 -16.34 20.18
N MET A 217 -21.14 -16.37 19.10
CA MET A 217 -19.75 -16.86 19.08
C MET A 217 -18.72 -15.75 19.16
N ALA A 218 -19.13 -14.50 18.99
CA ALA A 218 -18.21 -13.40 19.09
C ALA A 218 -17.47 -13.44 20.44
N PRO A 219 -16.17 -13.14 20.46
CA PRO A 219 -15.37 -13.18 21.68
C PRO A 219 -16.01 -12.35 22.81
N GLU A 220 -15.83 -12.78 24.06
CA GLU A 220 -16.38 -12.05 25.22
C GLU A 220 -15.89 -10.58 25.29
N SER A 221 -14.75 -10.29 24.66
CA SER A 221 -14.16 -8.94 24.52
C SER A 221 -15.07 -7.96 23.78
N PHE A 222 -15.93 -8.44 22.88
CA PHE A 222 -16.89 -7.62 22.12
C PHE A 222 -18.07 -7.16 22.99
N GLY A 223 -18.34 -7.85 24.10
CA GLY A 223 -19.46 -7.54 24.99
C GLY A 223 -20.70 -8.40 24.70
N THR A 224 -21.85 -7.94 25.18
CA THR A 224 -23.11 -8.65 24.96
C THR A 224 -23.70 -8.27 23.62
N LEU A 225 -24.03 -9.24 22.78
CA LEU A 225 -24.73 -9.01 21.51
C LEU A 225 -26.03 -8.23 21.74
N ASP A 226 -26.16 -7.06 21.11
CA ASP A 226 -27.36 -6.22 21.17
C ASP A 226 -28.27 -6.52 19.97
N SER A 227 -27.69 -6.57 18.77
CA SER A 227 -28.45 -6.75 17.54
C SER A 227 -27.67 -7.51 16.47
N THR A 228 -28.40 -8.18 15.58
CA THR A 228 -27.87 -8.85 14.39
C THR A 228 -28.69 -8.43 13.18
N GLY A 229 -28.04 -8.37 12.02
CA GLY A 229 -28.69 -8.06 10.76
C GLY A 229 -28.05 -8.78 9.60
N SER A 230 -28.82 -9.05 8.55
CA SER A 230 -28.24 -9.52 7.30
C SER A 230 -27.45 -8.40 6.63
N SER A 231 -26.28 -8.72 6.11
CA SER A 231 -25.46 -7.84 5.28
C SER A 231 -25.34 -8.42 3.87
N SER A 232 -25.14 -7.53 2.91
CA SER A 232 -24.82 -7.89 1.52
C SER A 232 -23.96 -6.79 0.94
N GLY A 233 -23.03 -7.15 0.07
CA GLY A 233 -22.10 -6.20 -0.51
C GLY A 233 -21.43 -6.73 -1.77
N SER A 234 -20.41 -6.00 -2.20
CA SER A 234 -19.55 -6.41 -3.30
C SER A 234 -18.13 -5.96 -3.00
N ILE A 235 -17.16 -6.84 -3.19
CA ILE A 235 -15.73 -6.54 -3.10
C ILE A 235 -15.21 -6.40 -4.52
N LEU A 236 -14.66 -5.23 -4.84
CA LEU A 236 -14.06 -4.93 -6.14
C LEU A 236 -12.58 -4.66 -5.98
N ILE A 237 -11.74 -5.51 -6.60
CA ILE A 237 -10.29 -5.38 -6.62
C ILE A 237 -9.86 -5.59 -8.07
N ASP A 238 -9.30 -4.56 -8.69
CA ASP A 238 -9.00 -4.52 -10.13
C ASP A 238 -10.21 -4.93 -11.01
N GLU A 239 -10.10 -6.07 -11.71
CA GLU A 239 -11.16 -6.63 -12.54
C GLU A 239 -12.01 -7.69 -11.80
N LEU A 240 -11.63 -8.07 -10.58
CA LEU A 240 -12.36 -9.02 -9.75
C LEU A 240 -13.54 -8.33 -9.08
N ASN A 241 -14.73 -8.92 -9.20
CA ASN A 241 -15.92 -8.52 -8.46
C ASN A 241 -16.51 -9.74 -7.75
N LEU A 242 -16.55 -9.69 -6.43
CA LEU A 242 -17.13 -10.71 -5.57
C LEU A 242 -18.41 -10.15 -4.96
N GLU A 243 -19.56 -10.73 -5.28
CA GLU A 243 -20.79 -10.46 -4.54
C GLU A 243 -20.71 -11.19 -3.20
N THR A 244 -21.05 -10.49 -2.12
CA THR A 244 -20.98 -11.01 -0.76
C THR A 244 -22.33 -10.92 -0.05
N GLU A 245 -22.59 -11.91 0.81
CA GLU A 245 -23.75 -11.95 1.70
C GLU A 245 -23.30 -12.37 3.09
N GLY A 246 -23.97 -11.94 4.14
CA GLY A 246 -23.48 -12.21 5.49
C GLY A 246 -24.29 -11.61 6.61
N CYS A 247 -23.59 -11.32 7.70
CA CYS A 247 -24.13 -10.79 8.93
C CYS A 247 -23.38 -9.53 9.37
N HIS A 248 -24.13 -8.57 9.90
CA HIS A 248 -23.62 -7.50 10.74
C HIS A 248 -24.02 -7.79 12.19
N LEU A 249 -23.08 -7.53 13.11
CA LEU A 249 -23.19 -7.81 14.54
C LEU A 249 -22.94 -6.51 15.30
N GLU A 250 -23.87 -6.11 16.16
CA GLU A 250 -23.72 -4.95 17.04
C GLU A 250 -23.70 -5.42 18.49
N PHE A 251 -22.74 -4.90 19.27
CA PHE A 251 -22.56 -5.28 20.67
C PHE A 251 -22.77 -4.10 21.60
N ASP A 252 -23.30 -4.40 22.79
CA ASP A 252 -23.40 -3.43 23.89
C ASP A 252 -22.01 -2.95 24.27
N GLY A 253 -21.82 -1.62 24.28
CA GLY A 253 -20.51 -1.00 24.44
C GLY A 253 -19.93 -0.41 23.15
N GLY A 254 -20.56 -0.64 21.99
CA GLY A 254 -20.25 0.04 20.73
C GLY A 254 -19.33 -0.73 19.79
N ALA A 255 -18.82 -1.89 20.19
CA ALA A 255 -18.10 -2.76 19.27
C ALA A 255 -19.03 -3.30 18.18
N SER A 256 -18.48 -3.55 17.00
CA SER A 256 -19.22 -4.13 15.89
C SER A 256 -18.39 -5.17 15.13
N GLY A 257 -19.08 -6.05 14.41
CA GLY A 257 -18.47 -7.05 13.54
C GLY A 257 -19.24 -7.20 12.24
N SER A 258 -18.54 -7.58 11.18
CA SER A 258 -19.14 -7.99 9.91
C SER A 258 -18.50 -9.30 9.49
N VAL A 259 -19.34 -10.25 9.08
CA VAL A 259 -18.88 -11.50 8.49
C VAL A 259 -19.63 -11.68 7.19
N THR A 260 -18.92 -11.66 6.08
CA THR A 260 -19.50 -11.86 4.76
C THR A 260 -18.83 -13.01 4.03
N VAL A 261 -19.57 -13.68 3.15
CA VAL A 261 -19.09 -14.84 2.43
C VAL A 261 -19.18 -14.66 0.92
N ALA A 262 -18.26 -15.31 0.22
CA ALA A 262 -18.23 -15.42 -1.23
C ALA A 262 -17.86 -16.85 -1.67
N PRO A 263 -18.14 -17.24 -2.93
CA PRO A 263 -17.69 -18.53 -3.47
C PRO A 263 -16.17 -18.68 -3.44
N GLY A 264 -15.68 -19.80 -2.92
CA GLY A 264 -14.23 -20.04 -2.79
C GLY A 264 -13.51 -20.46 -4.07
N ASP A 265 -14.22 -20.66 -5.17
CA ASP A 265 -13.59 -20.93 -6.47
C ASP A 265 -12.83 -19.70 -7.04
N GLN A 266 -13.02 -18.52 -6.44
CA GLN A 266 -12.28 -17.29 -6.73
C GLN A 266 -11.10 -17.03 -5.77
N TRP A 267 -10.78 -17.92 -4.82
CA TRP A 267 -9.73 -17.69 -3.82
C TRP A 267 -8.39 -17.29 -4.43
N ASP A 268 -7.85 -18.12 -5.33
CA ASP A 268 -6.55 -17.85 -5.97
C ASP A 268 -6.58 -16.53 -6.78
N ALA A 269 -7.73 -16.20 -7.38
CA ALA A 269 -7.92 -14.97 -8.14
C ALA A 269 -7.98 -13.74 -7.21
N TRP A 270 -8.63 -13.86 -6.05
CA TRP A 270 -8.64 -12.84 -5.01
C TRP A 270 -7.26 -12.61 -4.43
N VAL A 271 -6.54 -13.68 -4.04
CA VAL A 271 -5.17 -13.57 -3.53
C VAL A 271 -4.26 -12.89 -4.55
N ALA A 272 -4.38 -13.26 -5.82
CA ALA A 272 -3.60 -12.64 -6.89
C ALA A 272 -4.01 -11.17 -7.17
N ALA A 273 -5.29 -10.84 -7.10
CA ALA A 273 -5.77 -9.48 -7.29
C ALA A 273 -5.29 -8.56 -6.14
N GLU A 274 -5.50 -8.97 -4.88
CA GLU A 274 -5.01 -8.21 -3.73
C GLU A 274 -3.49 -8.08 -3.76
N SER A 275 -2.76 -9.18 -3.96
CA SER A 275 -1.30 -9.12 -3.97
C SER A 275 -0.74 -8.15 -5.02
N ASN A 276 -1.45 -7.95 -6.15
CA ASN A 276 -1.01 -7.07 -7.24
C ASN A 276 -1.72 -5.71 -7.26
N SER A 277 -2.64 -5.47 -6.32
CA SER A 277 -3.40 -4.23 -6.24
C SER A 277 -2.47 -3.08 -5.92
N MET A 278 -2.69 -1.94 -6.59
CA MET A 278 -1.97 -0.70 -6.31
C MET A 278 -2.31 -0.08 -4.94
N PHE A 279 -3.33 -0.61 -4.26
CA PHE A 279 -3.75 -0.17 -2.93
C PHE A 279 -3.15 -1.01 -1.81
N THR A 280 -2.58 -2.16 -2.13
CA THR A 280 -2.03 -3.08 -1.13
C THR A 280 -0.65 -2.62 -0.73
N VAL A 281 -0.52 -2.18 0.52
CA VAL A 281 0.77 -1.79 1.09
C VAL A 281 1.60 -3.04 1.37
N ARG A 282 2.90 -2.96 1.12
CA ARG A 282 3.82 -4.05 1.43
C ARG A 282 4.76 -3.62 2.54
N TYR A 283 5.22 -4.60 3.30
CA TYR A 283 6.30 -4.38 4.25
C TYR A 283 7.14 -5.65 4.36
N THR A 284 8.45 -5.51 4.27
CA THR A 284 9.38 -6.60 4.53
C THR A 284 10.56 -6.05 5.31
N ALA A 285 10.79 -6.59 6.51
CA ALA A 285 12.02 -6.35 7.26
C ALA A 285 13.11 -7.30 6.76
N LEU A 286 14.32 -6.79 6.58
CA LEU A 286 15.45 -7.57 6.10
C LEU A 286 16.80 -7.06 6.62
N GLU A 287 17.88 -7.76 6.26
CA GLU A 287 19.26 -7.37 6.51
C GLU A 287 20.05 -7.42 5.20
N ILE A 288 20.78 -6.35 4.88
CA ILE A 288 21.64 -6.26 3.69
C ILE A 288 23.07 -6.00 4.13
N ASP A 289 24.00 -6.91 3.82
CA ASP A 289 25.42 -6.79 4.20
C ASP A 289 25.66 -6.46 5.68
N GLY A 290 24.79 -6.94 6.59
CA GLY A 290 24.87 -6.68 8.03
C GLY A 290 24.20 -5.38 8.50
N HIS A 291 23.48 -4.69 7.61
CA HIS A 291 22.73 -3.47 7.92
C HIS A 291 21.22 -3.77 8.01
N ARG A 292 20.55 -3.15 8.99
CA ARG A 292 19.08 -3.15 9.05
C ARG A 292 18.52 -2.52 7.79
N ALA A 293 17.51 -3.15 7.22
CA ALA A 293 16.81 -2.64 6.07
C ALA A 293 15.33 -3.00 6.15
N PHE A 294 14.49 -2.22 5.49
CA PHE A 294 13.11 -2.61 5.22
C PHE A 294 12.70 -2.12 3.84
N ASP A 295 11.76 -2.84 3.23
CA ASP A 295 11.17 -2.53 1.94
C ASP A 295 9.66 -2.35 2.11
N ASP A 296 9.11 -1.27 1.58
CA ASP A 296 7.67 -0.95 1.64
C ASP A 296 6.91 -1.34 0.36
N GLY A 297 7.54 -2.08 -0.56
CA GLY A 297 7.01 -2.44 -1.86
C GLY A 297 7.51 -1.55 -3.00
N GLU A 298 7.79 -0.28 -2.73
CA GLU A 298 8.27 0.70 -3.74
C GLU A 298 9.70 1.15 -3.45
N THR A 299 10.01 1.29 -2.17
CA THR A 299 11.23 1.86 -1.64
C THR A 299 11.88 0.91 -0.64
N LEU A 300 13.17 0.68 -0.85
CA LEU A 300 14.05 -0.01 0.09
C LEU A 300 14.85 1.02 0.87
N PHE A 301 14.75 0.96 2.20
CA PHE A 301 15.54 1.77 3.13
C PHE A 301 16.64 0.91 3.75
N VAL A 302 17.86 1.42 3.81
CA VAL A 302 19.01 0.72 4.43
C VAL A 302 19.70 1.63 5.44
N GLU A 303 19.76 1.17 6.70
CA GLU A 303 20.47 1.81 7.80
C GLU A 303 21.98 1.55 7.70
N ASP A 304 22.60 2.12 6.66
CA ASP A 304 24.07 2.20 6.55
C ASP A 304 24.66 3.16 7.59
N ASP A 305 23.93 4.24 7.88
CA ASP A 305 24.25 5.25 8.88
C ASP A 305 22.94 5.76 9.48
N GLU A 306 22.86 5.77 10.81
CA GLU A 306 21.66 6.15 11.57
C GLU A 306 21.17 7.56 11.20
N ALA A 307 22.08 8.47 10.83
CA ALA A 307 21.74 9.84 10.43
C ALA A 307 21.51 10.01 8.92
N HIS A 308 22.00 9.10 8.08
CA HIS A 308 22.02 9.25 6.62
C HIS A 308 21.74 7.91 5.92
N PRO A 309 20.55 7.30 6.12
CA PRO A 309 20.21 6.03 5.49
C PRO A 309 20.21 6.14 3.95
N LEU A 310 20.43 5.00 3.31
CA LEU A 310 20.28 4.85 1.87
C LEU A 310 18.81 4.57 1.54
N ILE A 311 18.36 5.13 0.42
CA ILE A 311 17.04 4.95 -0.16
C ILE A 311 17.25 4.42 -1.58
N ILE A 312 16.61 3.30 -1.90
CA ILE A 312 16.64 2.69 -3.21
C ILE A 312 15.20 2.56 -3.71
N THR A 313 14.89 3.16 -4.86
CA THR A 313 13.59 3.02 -5.51
C THR A 313 13.73 2.32 -6.85
N SER A 314 12.68 1.63 -7.28
CA SER A 314 12.60 1.03 -8.61
C SER A 314 11.19 1.19 -9.17
N GLU A 315 11.09 1.64 -10.43
CA GLU A 315 9.83 1.93 -11.11
C GLU A 315 9.91 1.56 -12.60
N GLY A 316 8.78 1.19 -13.20
CA GLY A 316 8.65 0.94 -14.64
C GLY A 316 8.35 -0.52 -15.01
N ASP A 317 7.54 -0.69 -16.05
CA ASP A 317 6.96 -1.98 -16.46
C ASP A 317 7.98 -2.95 -17.10
N ASP A 318 9.12 -2.45 -17.59
CA ASP A 318 10.16 -3.26 -18.24
C ASP A 318 11.22 -3.79 -17.24
N LEU A 319 11.08 -3.50 -15.94
CA LEU A 319 11.94 -4.06 -14.89
C LEU A 319 11.58 -5.52 -14.56
N ASP A 320 12.49 -6.21 -13.85
CA ASP A 320 12.23 -7.58 -13.35
C ASP A 320 10.96 -7.61 -12.47
N ALA A 321 10.19 -8.69 -12.55
CA ALA A 321 9.03 -8.89 -11.68
C ALA A 321 9.44 -8.97 -10.19
N ASP A 322 10.67 -9.43 -9.90
CA ASP A 322 11.26 -9.39 -8.56
C ASP A 322 11.88 -8.01 -8.24
N GLN A 323 11.03 -7.01 -8.04
CA GLN A 323 11.42 -5.63 -7.71
C GLN A 323 12.18 -5.54 -6.38
N LEU A 324 11.75 -6.28 -5.36
CA LEU A 324 12.45 -6.36 -4.07
C LEU A 324 13.88 -6.87 -4.26
N GLY A 325 14.05 -7.99 -4.99
CA GLY A 325 15.37 -8.55 -5.28
C GLY A 325 16.23 -7.61 -6.13
N LEU A 326 15.65 -6.84 -7.03
CA LEU A 326 16.34 -5.77 -7.77
C LEU A 326 16.88 -4.70 -6.80
N ARG A 327 16.03 -4.14 -5.94
CA ARG A 327 16.45 -3.10 -4.96
C ARG A 327 17.52 -3.62 -4.01
N GLN A 328 17.41 -4.86 -3.52
CA GLN A 328 18.43 -5.48 -2.67
C GLN A 328 19.79 -5.55 -3.37
N ARG A 329 19.84 -6.08 -4.60
CA ARG A 329 21.10 -6.17 -5.37
C ARG A 329 21.71 -4.79 -5.63
N ILE A 330 20.88 -3.78 -5.86
CA ILE A 330 21.34 -2.39 -6.05
C ILE A 330 21.88 -1.80 -4.75
N ALA A 331 21.25 -2.09 -3.61
CA ALA A 331 21.74 -1.69 -2.29
C ALA A 331 23.11 -2.31 -1.98
N GLU A 332 23.30 -3.61 -2.22
CA GLU A 332 24.61 -4.27 -2.07
C GLU A 332 25.70 -3.60 -2.93
N LEU A 333 25.37 -3.23 -4.17
CA LEU A 333 26.29 -2.48 -5.04
C LEU A 333 26.63 -1.09 -4.50
N ALA A 334 25.66 -0.41 -3.88
CA ALA A 334 25.84 0.91 -3.28
C ALA A 334 26.72 0.83 -2.02
N LEU A 335 26.48 -0.14 -1.14
CA LEU A 335 27.26 -0.38 0.07
C LEU A 335 28.71 -0.75 -0.26
N ALA A 336 28.92 -1.61 -1.26
CA ALA A 336 30.26 -1.97 -1.74
C ALA A 336 31.03 -0.80 -2.39
N SER A 337 30.34 0.29 -2.74
CA SER A 337 30.92 1.48 -3.35
C SER A 337 31.20 2.61 -2.33
N SER A 338 30.85 2.41 -1.06
CA SER A 338 30.89 3.41 0.01
C SER A 338 32.14 3.39 0.90
#